data_AF-A0A1I7ZG34-F1
#
_entry.id   AF-A0A1I7ZG34-F1
#
_cell.length_a   1.000
_cell.length_b   1.000
_cell.length_c   1.000
_cell.angle_alpha   90.00
_cell.angle_beta   90.00
_cell.angle_gamma   90.00
#
_symmetry.space_group_name_H-M   'P 1'
#
loop_
_entity.id
_entity.type
_entity.pdbx_description
1 polymer ?
#
loop_
_entity_poly.entity_id
_entity_poly.type
_entity_poly.pdbx_seq_one_letter_code
_entity_poly.pdbx_strand_id
1 'polypeptide(L)'
;MSQGLLFLLCFVGLNFVDGRLYKNAKLSIFVVQNTSNCVGAGTDADVTIKFGYTGPNNSLLYSIKTPAQKGTGLGRFERGTTLNFTHDVPEMEFAQVERACAELAMSSSGFDQSAYDQCFNVNLIYFETYTWPGNFGDAWKPGKTVATFSFTLSDGSVQKRVAEFTPKGDCTADWVKGGSHHYMCSGGMSQGSEYLPRGQRLDRRTVYPCYTK
;
A
#
# COMPACT_ATOMS: atom_id res chain seq x y z
N MET A 1 55.80 35.39 -24.16
CA MET A 1 54.34 35.61 -24.16
C MET A 1 53.67 34.25 -24.37
N SER A 2 53.38 33.56 -23.26
CA SER A 2 52.02 33.24 -22.77
C SER A 2 51.29 32.26 -23.70
N GLN A 3 51.36 30.95 -23.43
CA GLN A 3 50.34 30.19 -22.68
C GLN A 3 48.91 30.43 -23.19
N GLY A 4 48.32 29.37 -23.74
CA GLY A 4 46.92 29.34 -24.17
C GLY A 4 46.48 27.94 -24.58
N LEU A 5 46.78 26.95 -23.74
CA LEU A 5 46.30 25.58 -23.88
C LEU A 5 44.76 25.63 -23.75
N LEU A 6 44.05 25.47 -24.86
CA LEU A 6 42.59 25.39 -24.93
C LEU A 6 42.15 24.07 -24.29
N PHE A 7 42.11 23.99 -22.97
CA PHE A 7 41.34 22.99 -22.25
C PHE A 7 39.87 23.32 -22.43
N LEU A 8 39.28 22.90 -23.56
CA LEU A 8 37.84 22.68 -23.64
C LEU A 8 37.54 21.51 -22.72
N LEU A 9 37.34 21.82 -21.43
CA LEU A 9 36.61 20.96 -20.52
C LEU A 9 35.23 20.77 -21.12
N CYS A 10 35.04 19.67 -21.84
CA CYS A 10 33.74 19.01 -21.90
C CYS A 10 33.37 18.67 -20.45
N PHE A 11 32.84 19.65 -19.72
CA PHE A 11 31.88 19.40 -18.68
C PHE A 11 30.67 18.78 -19.38
N VAL A 12 30.79 17.49 -19.71
CA VAL A 12 29.63 16.62 -19.70
C VAL A 12 29.15 16.75 -18.27
N GLY A 13 28.18 17.63 -18.07
CA GLY A 13 27.41 17.68 -16.86
C GLY A 13 26.80 16.31 -16.71
N LEU A 14 27.50 15.43 -16.01
CA LEU A 14 26.91 14.35 -15.23
C LEU A 14 26.08 15.05 -14.15
N ASN A 15 24.99 15.71 -14.56
CA ASN A 15 23.78 15.62 -13.81
C ASN A 15 23.46 14.13 -13.85
N PHE A 16 24.01 13.40 -12.88
CA PHE A 16 23.34 12.23 -12.35
C PHE A 16 21.97 12.77 -11.91
N VAL A 17 21.02 12.83 -12.85
CA VAL A 17 19.62 12.76 -12.51
C VAL A 17 19.59 11.47 -11.73
N ASP A 18 19.33 11.57 -10.42
CA ASP A 18 19.45 10.50 -9.43
C ASP A 18 18.60 9.25 -9.80
N GLY A 19 17.92 9.21 -10.95
CA GLY A 19 16.95 8.22 -11.41
C GLY A 19 15.68 8.22 -10.55
N ARG A 20 15.81 8.63 -9.30
CA ARG A 20 14.81 8.54 -8.25
C ARG A 20 13.77 9.64 -8.37
N LEU A 21 12.85 9.44 -9.30
CA LEU A 21 11.70 10.31 -9.56
C LEU A 21 10.93 10.71 -8.30
N TYR A 22 10.75 9.78 -7.35
CA TYR A 22 9.95 9.99 -6.15
C TYR A 22 10.77 10.49 -4.95
N LYS A 23 12.07 10.74 -5.11
CA LYS A 23 12.90 11.29 -4.04
C LYS A 23 12.38 12.66 -3.62
N ASN A 24 12.17 12.84 -2.32
CA ASN A 24 11.57 14.04 -1.72
C ASN A 24 10.12 14.35 -2.17
N ALA A 25 9.44 13.39 -2.81
CA ALA A 25 8.03 13.54 -3.11
C ALA A 25 7.19 13.49 -1.83
N LYS A 26 5.97 14.03 -1.88
CA LYS A 26 4.95 13.89 -0.84
C LYS A 26 3.91 12.89 -1.30
N LEU A 27 3.47 12.00 -0.40
CA LEU A 27 2.47 10.99 -0.70
C LEU A 27 1.17 11.26 0.07
N SER A 28 0.07 11.36 -0.66
CA SER A 28 -1.29 11.36 -0.12
C SER A 28 -2.06 10.16 -0.66
N ILE A 29 -2.77 9.45 0.21
CA ILE A 29 -3.53 8.25 -0.12
C ILE A 29 -5.01 8.54 0.10
N PHE A 30 -5.80 8.52 -0.97
CA PHE A 30 -7.25 8.54 -0.87
C PHE A 30 -7.79 7.12 -0.92
N VAL A 31 -8.53 6.73 0.11
CA VAL A 31 -9.08 5.38 0.26
C VAL A 31 -10.60 5.43 0.14
N VAL A 32 -11.16 4.54 -0.66
CA VAL A 32 -12.58 4.23 -0.73
C VAL A 32 -12.76 2.76 -0.36
N GLN A 33 -13.40 2.51 0.78
CA GLN A 33 -13.62 1.19 1.34
C GLN A 33 -15.12 0.90 1.39
N ASN A 34 -15.56 -0.11 0.64
CA ASN A 34 -16.93 -0.59 0.72
C ASN A 34 -17.03 -1.73 1.74
N THR A 35 -18.10 -1.78 2.51
CA THR A 35 -18.53 -3.01 3.19
C THR A 35 -19.48 -3.76 2.26
N SER A 36 -19.41 -5.10 2.27
CA SER A 36 -20.31 -5.92 1.47
C SER A 36 -21.78 -5.78 1.88
N ASN A 37 -22.68 -6.17 0.98
CA ASN A 37 -24.11 -6.27 1.22
C ASN A 37 -24.54 -7.63 1.81
N CYS A 38 -23.60 -8.49 2.22
CA CYS A 38 -23.92 -9.75 2.91
C CYS A 38 -24.64 -9.51 4.25
N VAL A 39 -25.49 -10.45 4.66
CA VAL A 39 -26.13 -10.40 5.98
C VAL A 39 -25.04 -10.47 7.05
N GLY A 40 -25.04 -9.53 8.00
CA GLY A 40 -24.01 -9.43 9.04
C GLY A 40 -22.65 -8.92 8.58
N ALA A 41 -22.53 -8.33 7.38
CA ALA A 41 -21.26 -7.87 6.84
C ALA A 41 -20.57 -6.73 7.63
N GLY A 42 -21.35 -5.99 8.42
CA GLY A 42 -20.85 -4.85 9.18
C GLY A 42 -19.99 -5.25 10.36
N THR A 43 -19.23 -4.31 10.91
CA THR A 43 -18.42 -4.55 12.11
C THR A 43 -18.36 -3.33 13.02
N ASP A 44 -18.38 -3.61 14.31
CA ASP A 44 -18.07 -2.65 15.35
C ASP A 44 -16.55 -2.55 15.63
N ALA A 45 -15.74 -3.46 15.07
CA ALA A 45 -14.29 -3.44 15.26
C ALA A 45 -13.64 -2.21 14.64
N ASP A 46 -12.62 -1.68 15.32
CA ASP A 46 -11.76 -0.68 14.71
C ASP A 46 -10.93 -1.35 13.63
N VAL A 47 -10.84 -0.72 12.46
CA VAL A 47 -10.08 -1.26 11.33
C VAL A 47 -8.93 -0.32 11.01
N THR A 48 -7.72 -0.87 11.04
CA THR A 48 -6.54 -0.21 10.46
C THR A 48 -6.21 -0.87 9.13
N ILE A 49 -6.16 -0.06 8.07
CA ILE A 49 -5.76 -0.50 6.74
C ILE A 49 -4.28 -0.20 6.56
N LYS A 50 -3.54 -1.16 6.01
CA LYS A 50 -2.15 -0.98 5.62
C LYS A 50 -1.98 -1.37 4.16
N PHE A 51 -1.19 -0.61 3.44
CA PHE A 51 -0.88 -0.83 2.03
C PHE A 51 0.58 -1.19 1.88
N GLY A 52 0.90 -2.22 1.10
CA GLY A 52 2.28 -2.68 0.94
C GLY A 52 2.61 -3.11 -0.48
N TYR A 53 3.90 -3.26 -0.70
CA TYR A 53 4.45 -3.87 -1.89
C TYR A 53 5.25 -5.12 -1.52
N THR A 54 4.88 -6.25 -2.11
CA THR A 54 5.69 -7.46 -2.11
C THR A 54 6.55 -7.48 -3.37
N GLY A 55 7.87 -7.51 -3.19
CA GLY A 55 8.82 -7.56 -4.30
C GLY A 55 9.00 -8.98 -4.86
N PRO A 56 10.07 -9.20 -5.66
CA PRO A 56 10.47 -10.52 -6.12
C PRO A 56 10.60 -11.48 -4.92
N ASN A 57 10.09 -12.71 -5.06
CA ASN A 57 9.97 -13.72 -3.99
C ASN A 57 8.88 -13.48 -2.94
N ASN A 58 7.85 -12.69 -3.24
CA ASN A 58 6.68 -12.52 -2.36
C ASN A 58 7.04 -11.88 -0.99
N SER A 59 8.19 -11.22 -0.90
CA SER A 59 8.70 -10.66 0.35
C SER A 59 8.23 -9.21 0.51
N LEU A 60 7.64 -8.88 1.65
CA LEU A 60 7.18 -7.52 1.93
C LEU A 60 8.37 -6.56 2.01
N LEU A 61 8.37 -5.56 1.13
CA LEU A 61 9.44 -4.57 1.05
C LEU A 61 9.19 -3.38 1.99
N TYR A 62 7.96 -2.88 1.97
CA TYR A 62 7.46 -1.82 2.85
C TYR A 62 5.96 -1.98 3.10
N SER A 63 5.44 -1.30 4.13
CA SER A 63 4.02 -1.06 4.31
C SER A 63 3.78 0.35 4.85
N ILE A 64 2.66 0.95 4.45
CA ILE A 64 2.19 2.27 4.88
C ILE A 64 0.96 2.06 5.74
N LYS A 65 0.96 2.61 6.95
CA LYS A 65 -0.13 2.42 7.91
C LYS A 65 -1.06 3.64 7.92
N THR A 66 -2.34 3.43 7.60
CA THR A 66 -3.33 4.50 7.76
C THR A 66 -3.71 4.68 9.23
N PRO A 67 -4.29 5.83 9.62
CA PRO A 67 -4.94 5.97 10.91
C PRO A 67 -6.03 4.91 11.10
N ALA A 68 -6.21 4.47 12.34
CA ALA A 68 -7.27 3.53 12.70
C ALA A 68 -8.65 4.18 12.48
N GLN A 69 -9.54 3.45 11.82
CA GLN A 69 -10.91 3.87 11.57
C GLN A 69 -11.84 3.23 12.59
N LYS A 70 -12.59 4.04 13.32
CA LYS A 70 -13.57 3.55 14.29
C LYS A 70 -14.71 2.79 13.61
N GLY A 71 -15.02 1.59 14.12
CA GLY A 71 -16.18 0.80 13.70
C GLY A 71 -17.48 1.37 14.28
N THR A 72 -17.52 1.57 15.59
CA THR A 72 -18.73 2.06 16.28
C THR A 72 -18.95 3.57 16.18
N GLY A 73 -20.22 3.97 16.30
CA GLY A 73 -20.62 5.34 16.66
C GLY A 73 -20.81 6.32 15.51
N LEU A 74 -20.58 5.92 14.26
CA LEU A 74 -20.64 6.82 13.09
C LEU A 74 -21.18 6.16 11.80
N GLY A 75 -21.80 4.98 11.87
CA GLY A 75 -22.29 4.27 10.68
C GLY A 75 -21.18 3.84 9.72
N ARG A 76 -19.96 3.65 10.23
CA ARG A 76 -18.78 3.24 9.46
C ARG A 76 -18.71 1.72 9.43
N PHE A 77 -18.25 1.20 8.30
CA PHE A 77 -18.19 -0.24 8.05
C PHE A 77 -19.53 -0.99 8.17
N GLU A 78 -20.66 -0.30 8.31
CA GLU A 78 -22.00 -0.89 8.26
C GLU A 78 -22.24 -1.60 6.93
N ARG A 79 -23.11 -2.61 6.95
CA ARG A 79 -23.50 -3.36 5.76
C ARG A 79 -23.87 -2.41 4.61
N GLY A 80 -23.23 -2.60 3.46
CA GLY A 80 -23.53 -1.83 2.25
C GLY A 80 -23.10 -0.38 2.24
N THR A 81 -22.33 0.07 3.24
CA THR A 81 -21.83 1.44 3.28
C THR A 81 -20.46 1.58 2.63
N THR A 82 -20.14 2.83 2.28
CA THR A 82 -18.83 3.23 1.78
C THR A 82 -18.21 4.19 2.78
N LEU A 83 -17.02 3.84 3.26
CA LEU A 83 -16.14 4.73 4.00
C LEU A 83 -15.11 5.32 3.05
N ASN A 84 -14.91 6.63 3.10
CA ASN A 84 -13.82 7.29 2.42
C ASN A 84 -12.98 8.12 3.39
N PHE A 85 -11.68 8.18 3.14
CA PHE A 85 -10.77 9.03 3.92
C PHE A 85 -9.48 9.29 3.14
N THR A 86 -8.79 10.35 3.53
CA THR A 86 -7.46 10.69 3.02
C THR A 86 -6.44 10.48 4.13
N HIS A 87 -5.27 9.98 3.77
CA HIS A 87 -4.11 9.90 4.64
C HIS A 87 -2.90 10.53 3.95
N ASP A 88 -2.45 11.65 4.49
CA ASP A 88 -1.16 12.22 4.11
C ASP A 88 -0.06 11.49 4.87
N VAL A 89 0.81 10.81 4.11
CA VAL A 89 1.87 9.97 4.67
C VAL A 89 2.98 10.88 5.21
N PRO A 90 3.40 10.73 6.47
CA PRO A 90 4.49 11.51 7.03
C PRO A 90 5.77 11.40 6.18
N GLU A 91 6.48 12.51 6.02
CA GLU A 91 7.67 12.59 5.16
C GLU A 91 8.73 11.53 5.52
N MET A 92 8.97 11.32 6.81
CA MET A 92 9.92 10.30 7.27
C MET A 92 9.47 8.87 6.95
N GLU A 93 8.17 8.59 6.98
CA GLU A 93 7.62 7.27 6.61
C GLU A 93 7.75 7.06 5.10
N PHE A 94 7.39 8.06 4.30
CA PHE A 94 7.53 7.98 2.84
C PHE A 94 8.99 7.87 2.40
N ALA A 95 9.92 8.57 3.05
CA ALA A 95 11.35 8.45 2.76
C ALA A 95 11.88 7.02 2.98
N GLN A 96 11.30 6.26 3.91
CA GLN A 96 11.64 4.83 4.10
C GLN A 96 11.09 3.95 2.97
N VAL A 97 9.87 4.22 2.50
CA VAL A 97 9.27 3.56 1.33
C VAL A 97 10.12 3.80 0.09
N GLU A 98 10.42 5.07 -0.20
CA GLU A 98 11.21 5.49 -1.35
C GLU A 98 12.62 4.88 -1.32
N ARG A 99 13.27 4.86 -0.15
CA ARG A 99 14.57 4.19 0.03
C ARG A 99 14.48 2.69 -0.24
N ALA A 100 13.45 2.01 0.26
CA ALA A 100 13.30 0.58 0.02
C ALA A 100 13.11 0.26 -1.47
N CYS A 101 12.39 1.10 -2.21
CA CYS A 101 12.27 0.99 -3.66
C CYS A 101 13.59 1.31 -4.40
N ALA A 102 14.35 2.30 -3.94
CA ALA A 102 15.67 2.59 -4.49
C ALA A 102 16.65 1.44 -4.25
N GLU A 103 16.64 0.82 -3.07
CA GLU A 103 17.44 -0.37 -2.74
C GLU A 103 17.07 -1.56 -3.64
N LEU A 104 15.78 -1.79 -3.90
CA LEU A 104 15.31 -2.83 -4.81
C LEU A 104 15.83 -2.63 -6.25
N ALA A 105 15.84 -1.38 -6.70
CA ALA A 105 16.24 -1.01 -8.06
C ALA A 105 17.76 -0.99 -8.29
N MET A 106 18.55 -1.01 -7.23
CA MET A 106 20.01 -0.97 -7.33
C MET A 106 20.60 -2.36 -7.56
N SER A 107 21.37 -2.49 -8.63
CA SER A 107 22.12 -3.72 -8.96
C SER A 107 23.57 -3.39 -9.34
N SER A 108 24.41 -4.42 -9.51
CA SER A 108 25.76 -4.26 -10.06
C SER A 108 25.77 -3.69 -11.48
N SER A 109 24.65 -3.76 -12.21
CA SER A 109 24.49 -3.22 -13.55
C SER A 109 23.99 -1.76 -13.58
N GLY A 110 23.74 -1.15 -12.41
CA GLY A 110 23.22 0.21 -12.29
C GLY A 110 21.81 0.27 -11.69
N PHE A 111 21.17 1.43 -11.85
CA PHE A 111 19.83 1.72 -11.32
C PHE A 111 18.75 1.31 -12.33
N ASP A 112 17.89 0.36 -11.97
CA ASP A 112 16.74 -0.05 -12.76
C ASP A 112 15.54 0.86 -12.49
N GLN A 113 15.35 1.85 -13.38
CA GLN A 113 14.24 2.80 -13.30
C GLN A 113 12.87 2.12 -13.30
N SER A 114 12.71 1.01 -14.02
CA SER A 114 11.43 0.30 -14.13
C SER A 114 11.13 -0.42 -12.82
N ALA A 115 12.10 -1.12 -12.24
CA ALA A 115 11.93 -1.75 -10.93
C ALA A 115 11.61 -0.72 -9.84
N TYR A 116 12.28 0.45 -9.89
CA TYR A 116 12.00 1.56 -8.99
C TYR A 116 10.56 2.07 -9.12
N ASP A 117 10.09 2.35 -10.34
CA ASP A 117 8.74 2.87 -10.57
C ASP A 117 7.66 1.82 -10.23
N GLN A 118 7.87 0.56 -10.58
CA GLN A 118 6.94 -0.53 -10.28
C GLN A 118 6.78 -0.80 -8.79
N CYS A 119 7.81 -0.53 -7.98
CA CYS A 119 7.76 -0.69 -6.52
C CYS A 119 6.68 0.20 -5.86
N PHE A 120 6.25 1.27 -6.50
CA PHE A 120 5.16 2.13 -6.03
C PHE A 120 3.76 1.64 -6.45
N ASN A 121 3.66 0.57 -7.24
CA ASN A 121 2.40 -0.12 -7.54
C ASN A 121 2.06 -1.07 -6.40
N VAL A 122 1.47 -0.52 -5.34
CA VAL A 122 0.98 -1.27 -4.17
C VAL A 122 0.16 -2.49 -4.62
N ASN A 123 0.55 -3.66 -4.16
CA ASN A 123 -0.03 -4.95 -4.55
C ASN A 123 -0.54 -5.77 -3.35
N LEU A 124 -0.46 -5.23 -2.13
CA LEU A 124 -0.96 -5.86 -0.92
C LEU A 124 -1.77 -4.86 -0.08
N ILE A 125 -2.92 -5.31 0.40
CA ILE A 125 -3.69 -4.64 1.45
C ILE A 125 -3.77 -5.56 2.66
N TYR A 126 -3.68 -4.97 3.84
CA TYR A 126 -3.74 -5.68 5.11
C TYR A 126 -4.73 -4.97 6.04
N PHE A 127 -5.55 -5.77 6.71
CA PHE A 127 -6.52 -5.33 7.69
C PHE A 127 -6.08 -5.81 9.07
N GLU A 128 -5.92 -4.86 9.98
CA GLU A 128 -5.74 -5.11 11.39
C GLU A 128 -7.01 -4.65 12.11
N THR A 129 -7.71 -5.60 12.73
CA THR A 129 -8.93 -5.31 13.47
C THR A 129 -8.67 -5.34 14.96
N TYR A 130 -9.25 -4.38 15.68
CA TYR A 130 -9.19 -4.30 17.13
C TYR A 130 -10.58 -4.31 17.73
N THR A 131 -10.78 -5.16 18.74
CA THR A 131 -12.06 -5.35 19.43
C THR A 131 -11.92 -4.94 20.89
N TRP A 132 -13.01 -4.47 21.50
CA TRP A 132 -13.07 -4.14 22.93
C TRP A 132 -14.35 -4.72 23.55
N PRO A 133 -14.42 -4.79 24.88
CA PRO A 133 -15.66 -5.18 25.56
C PRO A 133 -16.81 -4.25 25.16
N GLY A 134 -17.78 -4.79 24.42
CA GLY A 134 -18.93 -4.03 23.88
C GLY A 134 -19.12 -4.09 22.36
N ASN A 135 -18.19 -4.68 21.60
CA ASN A 135 -18.38 -4.90 20.16
C ASN A 135 -19.45 -5.98 19.93
N PHE A 136 -20.48 -5.68 19.14
CA PHE A 136 -21.46 -6.66 18.66
C PHE A 136 -21.17 -6.96 17.19
N GLY A 137 -20.74 -8.19 16.88
CA GLY A 137 -20.33 -8.54 15.51
C GLY A 137 -18.93 -7.99 15.20
N ASP A 138 -17.91 -8.80 15.49
CA ASP A 138 -16.51 -8.41 15.37
C ASP A 138 -15.90 -8.81 14.02
N ALA A 139 -16.46 -9.81 13.35
CA ALA A 139 -16.13 -10.14 11.98
C ALA A 139 -16.66 -9.07 11.01
N TRP A 140 -15.95 -8.88 9.90
CA TRP A 140 -16.27 -7.90 8.88
C TRP A 140 -16.17 -8.53 7.50
N LYS A 141 -17.15 -8.30 6.63
CA LYS A 141 -17.04 -8.69 5.22
C LYS A 141 -16.67 -7.47 4.38
N PRO A 142 -15.39 -7.29 4.03
CA PRO A 142 -15.00 -6.24 3.11
C PRO A 142 -15.73 -6.40 1.76
N GLY A 143 -16.07 -5.28 1.16
CA GLY A 143 -16.35 -5.16 -0.27
C GLY A 143 -15.10 -4.75 -1.04
N LYS A 144 -15.29 -3.98 -2.11
CA LYS A 144 -14.18 -3.39 -2.88
C LYS A 144 -13.48 -2.29 -2.08
N THR A 145 -12.15 -2.31 -2.08
CA THR A 145 -11.29 -1.22 -1.62
C THR A 145 -10.53 -0.65 -2.80
N VAL A 146 -10.57 0.67 -2.97
CA VAL A 146 -9.76 1.40 -3.95
C VAL A 146 -8.88 2.39 -3.21
N ALA A 147 -7.59 2.35 -3.48
CA ALA A 147 -6.62 3.31 -2.95
C ALA A 147 -5.96 4.06 -4.10
N THR A 148 -6.06 5.39 -4.07
CA THR A 148 -5.38 6.28 -5.02
C THR A 148 -4.20 6.94 -4.32
N PHE A 149 -3.00 6.60 -4.74
CA PHE A 149 -1.73 7.13 -4.26
C PHE A 149 -1.34 8.31 -5.13
N SER A 150 -1.35 9.52 -4.57
CA SER A 150 -0.97 10.75 -5.25
C SER A 150 0.41 11.20 -4.75
N PHE A 151 1.39 11.15 -5.65
CA PHE A 151 2.76 11.56 -5.40
C PHE A 151 2.96 12.96 -5.96
N THR A 152 3.09 13.95 -5.08
CA THR A 152 3.49 15.31 -5.46
C THR A 152 5.01 15.34 -5.54
N LEU A 153 5.54 15.45 -6.75
CA LEU A 153 6.97 15.45 -7.04
C LEU A 153 7.62 16.79 -6.65
N SER A 154 8.94 16.84 -6.67
CA SER A 154 9.72 18.03 -6.30
C SER A 154 9.49 19.24 -7.23
N ASP A 155 9.09 19.00 -8.48
CA ASP A 155 8.70 20.03 -9.45
C ASP A 155 7.24 20.49 -9.28
N GLY A 156 6.50 19.90 -8.33
CA GLY A 156 5.09 20.18 -8.07
C GLY A 156 4.11 19.41 -8.94
N SER A 157 4.57 18.61 -9.91
CA SER A 157 3.71 17.73 -10.69
C SER A 157 3.17 16.57 -9.83
N VAL A 158 2.02 16.02 -10.21
CA VAL A 158 1.37 14.93 -9.45
C VAL A 158 1.31 13.67 -10.30
N GLN A 159 1.94 12.60 -9.82
CA GLN A 159 1.80 11.26 -10.36
C GLN A 159 0.78 10.47 -9.55
N LYS A 160 -0.06 9.65 -10.19
CA LYS A 160 -1.07 8.86 -9.52
C LYS A 160 -0.92 7.37 -9.80
N ARG A 161 -1.04 6.55 -8.75
CA ARG A 161 -1.17 5.10 -8.84
C ARG A 161 -2.49 4.68 -8.19
N VAL A 162 -3.13 3.66 -8.75
CA VAL A 162 -4.39 3.12 -8.23
C VAL A 162 -4.19 1.65 -7.91
N ALA A 163 -4.53 1.25 -6.69
CA ALA A 163 -4.59 -0.15 -6.29
C ALA A 163 -6.03 -0.52 -5.96
N GLU A 164 -6.48 -1.66 -6.47
CA GLU A 164 -7.82 -2.17 -6.22
C GLU A 164 -7.74 -3.55 -5.57
N PHE A 165 -8.52 -3.73 -4.50
CA PHE A 165 -8.63 -4.98 -3.78
C PHE A 165 -10.10 -5.34 -3.68
N THR A 166 -10.45 -6.57 -4.06
CA THR A 166 -11.84 -7.03 -4.01
C THR A 166 -11.83 -8.50 -3.61
N PRO A 167 -12.44 -8.85 -2.46
CA PRO A 167 -12.71 -10.23 -2.10
C PRO A 167 -13.39 -10.96 -3.26
N LYS A 168 -12.98 -12.19 -3.55
CA LYS A 168 -13.52 -12.95 -4.70
C LYS A 168 -14.55 -13.98 -4.26
N GLY A 169 -14.54 -14.35 -2.99
CA GLY A 169 -15.49 -15.23 -2.36
C GLY A 169 -16.82 -14.54 -2.08
N ASP A 170 -17.88 -15.34 -2.05
CA ASP A 170 -19.25 -14.91 -1.78
C ASP A 170 -19.46 -14.53 -0.30
N CYS A 171 -20.71 -14.50 0.16
CA CYS A 171 -21.04 -14.17 1.54
C CYS A 171 -20.59 -15.19 2.58
N THR A 172 -20.04 -16.33 2.18
CA THR A 172 -19.56 -17.40 3.08
C THR A 172 -18.04 -17.42 3.20
N ALA A 173 -17.31 -16.65 2.39
CA ALA A 173 -15.86 -16.67 2.31
C ALA A 173 -15.24 -15.27 2.42
N ASP A 174 -13.91 -15.18 2.54
CA ASP A 174 -13.13 -13.94 2.54
C ASP A 174 -13.59 -12.87 3.56
N TRP A 175 -14.01 -13.29 4.76
CA TRP A 175 -14.27 -12.41 5.90
C TRP A 175 -12.96 -11.99 6.58
N VAL A 176 -12.99 -10.89 7.32
CA VAL A 176 -11.94 -10.47 8.24
C VAL A 176 -12.42 -10.79 9.64
N LYS A 177 -11.71 -11.64 10.37
CA LYS A 177 -12.07 -11.96 11.75
C LYS A 177 -11.72 -10.78 12.66
N GLY A 178 -12.61 -10.44 13.59
CA GLY A 178 -12.37 -9.45 14.63
C GLY A 178 -11.20 -9.81 15.56
N GLY A 179 -10.46 -8.79 16.01
CA GLY A 179 -9.28 -8.95 16.85
C GLY A 179 -8.16 -9.72 16.14
N SER A 180 -8.15 -9.71 14.81
CA SER A 180 -7.22 -10.49 13.99
C SER A 180 -6.63 -9.68 12.85
N HIS A 181 -5.82 -10.37 12.05
CA HIS A 181 -5.06 -9.77 10.98
C HIS A 181 -5.19 -10.57 9.69
N HIS A 182 -5.58 -9.89 8.62
CA HIS A 182 -5.86 -10.51 7.34
C HIS A 182 -5.30 -9.69 6.19
N TYR A 183 -4.98 -10.32 5.07
CA TYR A 183 -4.48 -9.61 3.89
C TYR A 183 -5.15 -10.07 2.60
N MET A 184 -5.08 -9.21 1.59
CA MET A 184 -5.40 -9.53 0.19
C MET A 184 -4.28 -9.02 -0.71
N CYS A 185 -4.07 -9.73 -1.81
CA CYS A 185 -3.18 -9.31 -2.87
C CYS A 185 -3.99 -8.74 -4.03
N SER A 186 -3.45 -7.76 -4.73
CA SER A 186 -4.02 -7.24 -5.97
C SER A 186 -4.08 -8.38 -7.00
N GLY A 187 -5.24 -8.53 -7.65
CA GLY A 187 -5.45 -9.64 -8.60
C GLY A 187 -5.50 -11.05 -7.97
N GLY A 188 -5.48 -11.17 -6.63
CA GLY A 188 -5.56 -12.44 -5.93
C GLY A 188 -6.88 -13.18 -6.18
N MET A 189 -6.83 -14.51 -6.07
CA MET A 189 -8.01 -15.39 -6.10
C MET A 189 -8.51 -15.65 -4.68
N SER A 190 -9.81 -15.91 -4.52
CA SER A 190 -10.32 -16.40 -3.23
C SER A 190 -9.77 -17.80 -2.98
N GLN A 191 -9.51 -18.10 -1.71
CA GLN A 191 -9.12 -19.43 -1.26
C GLN A 191 -10.34 -20.31 -0.91
N GLY A 192 -11.56 -19.77 -1.02
CA GLY A 192 -12.79 -20.46 -0.62
C GLY A 192 -12.91 -20.67 0.89
N SER A 193 -12.04 -20.06 1.69
CA SER A 193 -12.07 -20.11 3.15
C SER A 193 -13.00 -19.03 3.71
N GLU A 194 -13.62 -19.33 4.86
CA GLU A 194 -14.48 -18.37 5.58
C GLU A 194 -13.79 -17.02 5.76
N TYR A 195 -12.52 -17.04 6.18
CA TYR A 195 -11.73 -15.83 6.37
C TYR A 195 -10.68 -15.67 5.28
N LEU A 196 -10.31 -14.42 5.01
CA LEU A 196 -9.13 -14.07 4.24
C LEU A 196 -7.86 -14.71 4.86
N PRO A 197 -6.78 -14.86 4.07
CA PRO A 197 -5.50 -15.33 4.59
C PRO A 197 -5.03 -14.51 5.80
N ARG A 198 -4.58 -15.19 6.86
CA ARG A 198 -4.06 -14.52 8.05
C ARG A 198 -2.66 -13.99 7.82
N GLY A 199 -2.40 -12.78 8.34
CA GLY A 199 -1.05 -12.24 8.47
C GLY A 199 -0.51 -12.44 9.89
N GLN A 200 0.77 -12.78 10.02
CA GLN A 200 1.39 -12.91 11.35
C GLN A 200 1.84 -11.56 11.93
N ARG A 201 2.31 -10.64 11.06
CA ARG A 201 2.67 -9.22 11.28
C ARG A 201 3.20 -8.66 9.96
N LEU A 202 3.01 -7.36 9.68
CA LEU A 202 3.59 -6.67 8.51
C LEU A 202 5.04 -6.25 8.74
N ASP A 203 5.86 -7.18 9.21
CA ASP A 203 7.29 -6.93 9.36
C ASP A 203 7.96 -7.00 7.98
N ARG A 204 8.98 -6.15 7.74
CA ARG A 204 9.77 -6.23 6.49
C ARG A 204 10.31 -7.65 6.35
N ARG A 205 10.31 -8.14 5.10
CA ARG A 205 10.75 -9.48 4.68
C ARG A 205 9.80 -10.64 4.98
N THR A 206 8.69 -10.42 5.69
CA THR A 206 7.65 -11.45 5.81
C THR A 206 7.12 -11.82 4.43
N VAL A 207 6.94 -13.12 4.19
CA VAL A 207 6.48 -13.64 2.90
C VAL A 207 4.95 -13.61 2.85
N TYR A 208 4.42 -12.91 1.86
CA TYR A 208 3.00 -12.86 1.51
C TYR A 208 2.87 -13.33 0.06
N PRO A 209 2.25 -14.51 -0.21
CA PRO A 209 2.14 -15.10 -1.54
C PRO A 209 1.21 -14.31 -2.48
N CYS A 210 1.57 -13.07 -2.78
CA CYS A 210 0.97 -12.24 -3.81
C CYS A 210 1.61 -12.60 -5.14
N TYR A 211 1.05 -13.61 -5.80
CA TYR A 211 1.48 -13.97 -7.15
C TYR A 211 1.26 -12.77 -8.09
N THR A 212 2.32 -12.03 -8.38
CA THR A 212 2.35 -11.11 -9.51
C THR A 212 2.42 -11.97 -10.76
N LYS A 213 1.36 -11.91 -11.58
CA LYS A 213 1.43 -12.40 -12.96
C LYS A 213 2.20 -11.41 -13.81
#